data_AF-A0A5E3WWU0-F1
#
_entry.id   AF-A0A5E3WWU0-F1
#
_cell.length_a   1.000
_cell.length_b   1.000
_cell.length_c   1.000
_cell.angle_alpha   90.00
_cell.angle_beta   90.00
_cell.angle_gamma   90.00
#
_symmetry.space_group_name_H-M   'P 1'
#
loop_
_entity.id
_entity.type
_entity.pdbx_description
1 polymer ?
#
loop_
_entity_poly.entity_id
_entity_poly.type
_entity_poly.pdbx_seq_one_letter_code
_entity_poly.pdbx_strand_id
1 'polypeptide(L)'
;MSYPELRRRTRQVVLALLERRTARDPFPAHKIPTREQVLHYETLGEAGPTIAEWMVDPLSTFSAIWNQRAGDLLLELLLAQGIITPAEGPDIRAYVASYHNNSLRRHYRSLNLSNSTSIAGRATNMKRRRNVLSILSRSHLEDTFQILHAVDLEPGIYADDEDDPRSINAAN
;
A
#
# COMPACT_ATOMS: atom_id res chain seq x y z
N MET A 1 15.66 -1.60 -18.49
CA MET A 1 16.06 -1.01 -17.18
C MET A 1 17.14 -1.88 -16.57
N SER A 2 18.06 -1.38 -15.74
CA SER A 2 19.02 -2.28 -15.08
C SER A 2 18.35 -3.06 -13.95
N TYR A 3 18.79 -4.29 -13.68
CA TYR A 3 18.21 -5.12 -12.64
C TYR A 3 18.29 -4.52 -11.21
N PRO A 4 19.38 -3.83 -10.81
CA PRO A 4 19.42 -3.10 -9.54
C PRO A 4 18.38 -1.98 -9.46
N GLU A 5 18.15 -1.26 -10.57
CA GLU A 5 17.15 -0.19 -10.64
C GLU A 5 15.73 -0.75 -10.50
N LEU A 6 15.47 -1.88 -11.15
CA LEU A 6 14.20 -2.58 -11.09
C LEU A 6 13.86 -2.98 -9.64
N ARG A 7 14.81 -3.61 -8.94
CA ARG A 7 14.66 -3.95 -7.51
C ARG A 7 14.40 -2.73 -6.64
N ARG A 8 15.08 -1.60 -6.91
CA ARG A 8 14.89 -0.35 -6.17
C ARG A 8 13.47 0.18 -6.34
N ARG A 9 12.95 0.21 -7.58
CA ARG A 9 11.58 0.66 -7.86
C ARG A 9 10.54 -0.27 -7.24
N THR A 10 10.69 -1.59 -7.39
CA THR A 10 9.81 -2.56 -6.71
C THR A 10 9.78 -2.35 -5.20
N ARG A 11 10.94 -2.13 -4.58
CA ARG A 11 11.00 -1.83 -3.14
C ARG A 11 10.27 -0.54 -2.78
N GLN A 12 10.37 0.51 -3.60
CA GLN A 12 9.66 1.78 -3.36
C GLN A 12 8.15 1.57 -3.42
N VAL A 13 7.65 0.82 -4.41
CA VAL A 13 6.23 0.45 -4.52
C VAL A 13 5.77 -0.33 -3.29
N VAL A 14 6.53 -1.36 -2.86
CA VAL A 14 6.18 -2.14 -1.66
C VAL A 14 6.13 -1.26 -0.41
N LEU A 15 7.07 -0.33 -0.25
CA LEU A 15 7.06 0.60 0.88
C LEU A 15 5.83 1.51 0.83
N ALA A 16 5.48 2.04 -0.35
CA ALA A 16 4.30 2.87 -0.53
C ALA A 16 2.99 2.11 -0.23
N LEU A 17 2.84 0.87 -0.71
CA LEU A 17 1.68 0.02 -0.45
C LEU A 17 1.52 -0.31 1.05
N LEU A 18 2.63 -0.39 1.77
CA LEU A 18 2.67 -0.55 3.22
C LEU A 18 2.53 0.77 3.99
N GLU A 19 2.34 1.90 3.30
CA GLU A 19 2.29 3.25 3.88
C GLU A 19 3.55 3.61 4.68
N ARG A 20 4.71 3.16 4.20
CA ARG A 20 6.02 3.40 4.81
C ARG A 20 6.85 4.29 3.89
N ARG A 21 7.45 5.35 4.44
CA ARG A 21 8.37 6.22 3.69
C ARG A 21 9.74 5.58 3.59
N THR A 22 10.16 4.89 4.64
CA THR A 22 11.45 4.21 4.73
C THR A 22 11.33 2.82 5.36
N ALA A 23 12.37 1.99 5.18
CA ALA A 23 12.44 0.68 5.83
C ALA A 23 12.58 0.74 7.36
N ARG A 24 12.83 1.93 7.93
CA ARG A 24 12.92 2.14 9.39
C ARG A 24 11.58 2.52 10.01
N ASP A 25 10.60 2.90 9.18
CA ASP A 25 9.28 3.26 9.67
C ASP A 25 8.56 1.99 10.17
N PRO A 26 7.82 2.07 11.28
CA PRO A 26 7.05 0.94 11.79
C PRO A 26 6.00 0.50 10.75
N PHE A 27 5.58 -0.75 10.85
CA PHE A 27 4.48 -1.24 10.03
C PHE A 27 3.16 -0.75 10.63
N PRO A 28 2.29 -0.08 9.85
CA PRO A 28 0.95 0.28 10.30
C PRO A 28 0.14 -0.96 10.66
N ALA A 29 -0.64 -0.91 11.74
CA ALA A 29 -1.39 -2.06 12.22
C ALA A 29 -2.43 -2.55 11.19
N HIS A 30 -3.09 -1.63 10.49
CA HIS A 30 -4.06 -1.94 9.44
C HIS A 30 -3.44 -2.48 8.14
N LYS A 31 -2.10 -2.51 8.04
CA LYS A 31 -1.37 -3.13 6.92
C LYS A 31 -0.82 -4.52 7.26
N ILE A 32 -1.09 -5.01 8.47
CA ILE A 32 -0.74 -6.35 8.91
C ILE A 32 -2.04 -7.14 9.09
N PRO A 33 -2.22 -8.27 8.39
CA PRO A 33 -3.45 -9.02 8.51
C PRO A 33 -3.56 -9.65 9.89
N THR A 34 -4.79 -9.73 10.40
CA THR A 34 -5.06 -10.51 11.61
C THR A 34 -4.96 -12.00 11.28
N ARG A 35 -4.73 -12.82 12.33
CA ARG A 35 -4.72 -14.28 12.16
C ARG A 35 -6.04 -14.80 11.60
N GLU A 36 -7.16 -14.19 11.99
CA GLU A 36 -8.50 -14.56 11.54
C GLU A 36 -8.67 -14.26 10.04
N GLN A 37 -8.20 -13.11 9.55
CA GLN A 37 -8.22 -12.79 8.12
C GLN A 37 -7.42 -13.82 7.31
N VAL A 38 -6.19 -14.13 7.77
CA VAL A 38 -5.35 -15.12 7.08
C VAL A 38 -6.02 -16.49 7.03
N LEU A 39 -6.54 -16.97 8.16
CA LEU A 39 -7.24 -18.27 8.23
C LEU A 39 -8.51 -18.29 7.39
N HIS A 40 -9.29 -17.21 7.39
CA HIS A 40 -10.51 -17.12 6.60
C HIS A 40 -10.20 -17.19 5.10
N TYR A 41 -9.18 -16.48 4.64
CA TYR A 41 -8.72 -16.55 3.26
C TYR A 41 -8.15 -17.93 2.90
N GLU A 42 -7.35 -18.54 3.78
CA GLU A 42 -6.77 -19.86 3.52
C GLU A 42 -7.81 -20.99 3.50
N THR A 43 -8.93 -20.83 4.21
CA THR A 43 -9.99 -21.85 4.27
C THR A 43 -11.08 -21.65 3.21
N LEU A 44 -11.49 -20.41 2.96
CA LEU A 44 -12.62 -20.09 2.07
C LEU A 44 -12.21 -19.43 0.76
N GLY A 45 -10.99 -18.91 0.66
CA GLY A 45 -10.53 -18.13 -0.50
C GLY A 45 -11.10 -16.71 -0.56
N GLU A 46 -11.77 -16.26 0.50
CA GLU A 46 -12.47 -14.97 0.57
C GLU A 46 -11.72 -13.95 1.44
N ALA A 47 -11.99 -12.65 1.24
CA ALA A 47 -11.42 -11.55 2.03
C ALA A 47 -9.87 -11.53 2.09
N GLY A 48 -9.21 -11.99 1.02
CA GLY A 48 -7.77 -11.93 0.87
C GLY A 48 -7.24 -10.53 0.55
N PRO A 49 -5.92 -10.38 0.38
CA PRO A 49 -5.34 -9.11 -0.04
C PRO A 49 -5.91 -8.70 -1.41
N THR A 50 -6.09 -7.40 -1.60
CA THR A 50 -6.56 -6.82 -2.87
C THR A 50 -5.60 -5.72 -3.34
N ILE A 51 -5.81 -5.18 -4.55
CA ILE A 51 -5.01 -4.03 -5.02
C ILE A 51 -5.26 -2.80 -4.14
N ALA A 52 -6.53 -2.54 -3.77
CA ALA A 52 -6.91 -1.41 -2.93
C ALA A 52 -6.45 -1.58 -1.48
N GLU A 53 -6.57 -2.80 -0.95
CA GLU A 53 -6.15 -3.16 0.41
C GLU A 53 -5.00 -4.16 0.36
N TRP A 54 -3.87 -3.70 -0.18
CA TRP A 54 -2.69 -4.54 -0.29
C TRP A 54 -2.04 -4.73 1.09
N MET A 55 -1.86 -6.00 1.48
CA MET A 55 -1.33 -6.40 2.77
C MET A 55 -0.45 -7.65 2.62
N VAL A 56 0.58 -7.76 3.44
CA VAL A 56 1.42 -8.97 3.56
C VAL A 56 1.49 -9.41 5.00
N ASP A 57 1.55 -10.72 5.23
CA ASP A 57 1.77 -11.29 6.56
C ASP A 57 3.28 -11.48 6.81
N PRO A 58 3.93 -10.61 7.62
CA PRO A 58 5.35 -10.73 7.94
C PRO A 58 5.66 -11.82 8.98
N LEU A 59 4.65 -12.46 9.58
CA LEU A 59 4.86 -13.57 10.50
C LEU A 59 5.15 -14.86 9.71
N SER A 60 4.46 -15.06 8.60
CA SER A 60 4.62 -16.22 7.72
C SER A 60 5.73 -16.05 6.68
N THR A 61 6.10 -17.13 5.99
CA THR A 61 7.00 -17.09 4.82
C THR A 61 6.26 -16.62 3.59
N PHE A 62 7.00 -16.25 2.54
CA PHE A 62 6.39 -15.89 1.25
C PHE A 62 5.59 -17.06 0.63
N SER A 63 5.92 -18.30 0.96
CA SER A 63 5.21 -19.50 0.48
C SER A 63 3.78 -19.66 1.01
N ALA A 64 3.37 -18.89 2.02
CA ALA A 64 1.99 -18.88 2.49
C ALA A 64 1.04 -18.35 1.41
N ILE A 65 -0.17 -18.89 1.33
CA ILE A 65 -1.13 -18.59 0.26
C ILE A 65 -1.46 -17.09 0.23
N TRP A 66 -1.67 -16.48 1.40
CA TRP A 66 -1.85 -15.02 1.53
C TRP A 66 -0.72 -14.22 0.87
N ASN A 67 0.52 -14.58 1.16
CA ASN A 67 1.70 -13.86 0.67
C ASN A 67 1.99 -14.13 -0.80
N GLN A 68 1.66 -15.32 -1.31
CA GLN A 68 1.67 -15.61 -2.74
C GLN A 68 0.68 -14.69 -3.47
N ARG A 69 -0.57 -14.60 -2.99
CA ARG A 69 -1.58 -13.73 -3.58
C ARG A 69 -1.16 -12.26 -3.56
N ALA A 70 -0.66 -11.77 -2.42
CA ALA A 70 -0.14 -10.40 -2.32
C ALA A 70 1.02 -10.15 -3.29
N GLY A 71 1.90 -11.15 -3.50
CA GLY A 71 2.97 -11.10 -4.48
C GLY A 71 2.46 -11.02 -5.92
N ASP A 72 1.44 -11.80 -6.27
CA ASP A 72 0.85 -11.81 -7.60
C ASP A 72 0.13 -10.47 -7.89
N LEU A 73 -0.60 -9.92 -6.93
CA LEU A 73 -1.21 -8.58 -7.03
C LEU A 73 -0.17 -7.46 -7.20
N LEU A 74 0.99 -7.58 -6.53
CA LEU A 74 2.09 -6.65 -6.72
C LEU A 74 2.64 -6.74 -8.16
N LEU A 75 2.80 -7.94 -8.71
CA LEU A 75 3.24 -8.12 -10.09
C LEU A 75 2.23 -7.53 -11.10
N GLU A 76 0.93 -7.76 -10.89
CA GLU A 76 -0.15 -7.16 -11.69
C GLU A 76 -0.05 -5.63 -11.68
N LEU A 77 0.14 -5.02 -10.50
CA LEU A 77 0.30 -3.57 -10.35
C LEU A 77 1.58 -3.04 -11.03
N LEU A 78 2.70 -3.75 -10.89
CA LEU A 78 3.97 -3.35 -11.52
C LEU A 78 3.90 -3.42 -13.05
N LEU A 79 3.19 -4.41 -13.60
CA LEU A 79 2.92 -4.54 -15.03
C LEU A 79 2.00 -3.41 -15.52
N ALA A 80 0.89 -3.15 -14.80
CA ALA A 80 -0.07 -2.11 -15.14
C ALA A 80 0.57 -0.71 -15.14
N GLN A 81 1.53 -0.46 -14.24
CA GLN A 81 2.27 0.80 -14.18
C GLN A 81 3.47 0.87 -15.15
N GLY A 82 3.70 -0.18 -15.96
CA GLY A 82 4.84 -0.23 -16.89
C GLY A 82 6.21 -0.23 -16.19
N ILE A 83 6.27 -0.59 -14.90
CA ILE A 83 7.53 -0.65 -14.14
C ILE A 83 8.33 -1.87 -14.55
N ILE A 84 7.64 -2.98 -14.83
CA ILE A 84 8.22 -4.23 -15.32
C ILE A 84 7.54 -4.62 -16.62
N THR A 85 8.24 -5.40 -17.44
CA THR A 85 7.69 -6.10 -18.60
C THR A 85 7.26 -7.53 -18.23
N PRO A 86 6.41 -8.21 -19.03
CA PRO A 86 6.05 -9.61 -18.78
C PRO A 86 7.26 -10.55 -18.68
N ALA A 87 8.33 -10.28 -19.45
CA ALA A 87 9.56 -11.05 -19.43
C ALA A 87 10.34 -10.92 -18.10
N GLU A 88 10.23 -9.77 -17.43
CA GLU A 88 10.90 -9.51 -16.13
C GLU A 88 10.11 -10.07 -14.93
N GLY A 89 8.86 -10.51 -15.14
CA GLY A 89 7.94 -11.00 -14.11
C GLY A 89 8.52 -12.09 -13.20
N PRO A 90 9.05 -13.20 -13.74
CA PRO A 90 9.61 -14.29 -12.93
C PRO A 90 10.77 -13.84 -12.02
N ASP A 91 11.68 -13.01 -12.55
CA ASP A 91 12.83 -12.50 -11.80
C ASP A 91 12.41 -11.56 -10.67
N ILE A 92 11.37 -10.75 -10.92
CA ILE A 92 10.81 -9.85 -9.92
C ILE A 92 10.02 -10.61 -8.87
N ARG A 93 9.29 -11.66 -9.24
CA ARG A 93 8.63 -12.56 -8.30
C ARG A 93 9.62 -13.21 -7.35
N ALA A 94 10.73 -13.72 -7.89
CA ALA A 94 11.82 -14.29 -7.09
C ALA A 94 12.46 -13.25 -6.16
N TYR A 95 12.68 -12.03 -6.65
CA TYR A 95 13.16 -10.93 -5.83
C TYR A 95 12.18 -10.59 -4.69
N VAL A 96 10.88 -10.45 -4.97
CA VAL A 96 9.84 -10.16 -3.97
C VAL A 96 9.80 -11.24 -2.89
N ALA A 97 9.89 -12.52 -3.28
CA ALA A 97 9.96 -13.63 -2.33
C ALA A 97 11.16 -13.50 -1.38
N SER A 98 12.36 -13.22 -1.93
CA SER A 98 13.58 -13.02 -1.15
C SER A 98 13.48 -11.77 -0.26
N TYR A 99 12.97 -10.66 -0.80
CA TYR A 99 12.80 -9.41 -0.09
C TYR A 99 11.84 -9.56 1.09
N HIS A 100 10.71 -10.24 0.88
CA HIS A 100 9.77 -10.58 1.94
C HIS A 100 10.46 -11.36 3.05
N ASN A 101 11.05 -12.51 2.71
CA ASN A 101 11.60 -13.45 3.69
C ASN A 101 12.77 -12.87 4.48
N ASN A 102 13.68 -12.16 3.81
CA ASN A 102 14.95 -11.72 4.40
C ASN A 102 14.90 -10.31 4.96
N SER A 103 14.07 -9.43 4.41
CA SER A 103 14.03 -8.01 4.79
C SER A 103 12.75 -7.63 5.52
N LEU A 104 11.58 -7.82 4.91
CA LEU A 104 10.31 -7.36 5.51
C LEU A 104 10.02 -8.04 6.84
N ARG A 105 10.12 -9.37 6.89
CA ARG A 105 9.93 -10.14 8.14
C ARG A 105 10.93 -9.73 9.21
N ARG A 106 12.20 -9.53 8.84
CA ARG A 106 13.25 -9.09 9.77
C ARG A 106 12.95 -7.70 10.32
N HIS A 107 12.60 -6.74 9.46
CA HIS A 107 12.24 -5.38 9.87
C HIS A 107 11.02 -5.38 10.78
N TYR A 108 10.00 -6.19 10.46
CA TYR A 108 8.80 -6.31 11.29
C TYR A 108 9.17 -6.79 12.70
N ARG A 109 9.92 -7.90 12.80
CA ARG A 109 10.40 -8.41 14.10
C ARG A 109 11.23 -7.38 14.85
N SER A 110 12.15 -6.69 14.17
CA SER A 110 13.05 -5.73 14.81
C SER A 110 12.35 -4.45 15.28
N LEU A 111 11.27 -4.03 14.62
CA LEU A 111 10.57 -2.79 14.94
C LEU A 111 9.41 -3.02 15.90
N ASN A 112 8.71 -4.16 15.76
CA ASN A 112 7.45 -4.41 16.44
C ASN A 112 7.55 -5.48 17.55
N LEU A 113 8.47 -6.45 17.46
CA LEU A 113 8.60 -7.55 18.43
C LEU A 113 9.78 -7.41 19.39
N SER A 114 10.82 -6.64 19.05
CA SER A 114 12.01 -6.42 19.90
C SER A 114 11.73 -5.60 21.17
N ASN A 115 10.49 -5.14 21.36
CA ASN A 115 10.07 -4.41 22.56
C ASN A 115 9.49 -5.31 23.65
N SER A 116 9.12 -6.58 23.42
CA SER A 116 8.43 -7.37 24.46
C SER A 116 9.30 -7.74 25.67
N THR A 117 10.62 -7.60 25.60
CA THR A 117 11.55 -7.71 26.76
C THR A 117 12.20 -6.39 27.17
N SER A 118 11.87 -5.26 26.53
CA SER A 118 12.45 -3.94 26.84
C SER A 118 11.42 -2.83 27.10
N ILE A 119 10.18 -3.18 27.44
CA ILE A 119 9.10 -2.24 27.80
C ILE A 119 9.44 -1.40 29.05
N ALA A 120 10.37 -1.85 29.90
CA ALA A 120 10.87 -1.04 31.02
C ALA A 120 11.80 0.13 30.59
N GLY A 121 12.37 0.12 29.38
CA GLY A 121 13.42 1.07 28.96
C GLY A 121 13.01 2.15 27.96
N ARG A 122 11.82 2.06 27.33
CA ARG A 122 11.40 3.00 26.26
C ARG A 122 10.32 4.01 26.64
N ALA A 123 9.70 3.89 27.82
CA ALA A 123 8.79 4.93 28.34
C ALA A 123 9.53 6.28 28.56
N THR A 124 10.85 6.25 28.74
CA THR A 124 11.71 7.43 28.94
C THR A 124 12.03 8.19 27.66
N ASN A 125 12.02 7.55 26.49
CA ASN A 125 12.39 8.22 25.22
C ASN A 125 11.22 8.87 24.48
N MET A 126 9.98 8.44 24.74
CA MET A 126 8.79 9.05 24.13
C MET A 126 8.44 10.42 24.73
N LYS A 127 8.87 10.69 25.98
CA LYS A 127 8.72 12.02 26.61
C LYS A 127 9.68 13.08 26.07
N ARG A 128 10.82 12.72 25.46
CA ARG A 128 11.79 13.71 24.91
C ARG A 128 11.49 14.18 23.49
N ARG A 129 10.75 13.42 22.67
CA ARG A 129 10.47 13.78 21.27
C ARG A 129 9.25 14.68 21.05
N ARG A 130 8.36 14.82 22.04
CA ARG A 130 7.21 15.75 21.94
C ARG A 130 7.62 17.22 21.87
N ASN A 131 8.79 17.59 22.36
CA ASN A 131 9.24 19.00 22.37
C ASN A 131 9.92 19.47 21.07
N VAL A 132 10.24 18.58 20.13
CA VAL A 132 10.95 18.96 18.89
C VAL A 132 10.01 19.02 17.68
N LEU A 133 8.90 18.26 17.70
CA LEU A 133 7.93 18.21 16.59
C LEU A 133 6.91 19.36 16.61
N SER A 134 6.79 20.14 17.69
CA SER A 134 5.94 21.33 17.72
C SER A 134 6.55 22.56 17.02
N ILE A 135 7.83 22.51 16.63
CA ILE A 135 8.53 23.63 15.98
C ILE A 135 8.60 23.45 14.45
N LEU A 136 8.40 22.25 13.91
CA LEU A 136 8.62 21.95 12.48
C LEU A 136 7.34 21.64 11.67
N SER A 137 6.15 21.69 12.26
CA SER A 137 4.90 21.26 11.60
C SER A 137 4.08 22.39 10.98
N ARG A 138 4.66 23.54 10.63
CA ARG A 138 3.90 24.67 10.04
C ARG A 138 4.36 25.14 8.66
N SER A 139 5.39 24.55 8.05
CA SER A 139 5.98 25.10 6.82
C SER A 139 6.18 24.12 5.67
N HIS A 140 5.54 22.95 5.67
CA HIS A 140 5.79 21.94 4.62
C HIS A 140 4.59 21.06 4.24
N LEU A 141 3.36 21.45 4.63
CA LEU A 141 2.14 20.75 4.24
C LEU A 141 1.40 21.40 3.05
N GLU A 142 1.86 22.53 2.52
CA GLU A 142 1.29 23.13 1.30
C GLU A 142 1.78 22.41 0.02
N ASP A 143 3.03 21.92 -0.03
CA ASP A 143 3.64 21.48 -1.30
C ASP A 143 3.28 20.05 -1.74
N THR A 144 2.65 19.25 -0.87
CA THR A 144 2.29 17.85 -1.20
C THR A 144 0.83 17.66 -1.61
N PHE A 145 -0.04 18.67 -1.41
CA PHE A 145 -1.45 18.59 -1.81
C PHE A 145 -1.70 18.95 -3.28
N GLN A 146 -0.76 19.61 -3.96
CA GLN A 146 -0.93 19.98 -5.39
C GLN A 146 -0.68 18.83 -6.38
N ILE A 147 -0.06 17.72 -5.95
CA ILE A 147 0.34 16.64 -6.87
C ILE A 147 -0.79 15.59 -7.06
N LEU A 148 -1.82 15.58 -6.22
CA LEU A 148 -2.95 14.64 -6.32
C LEU A 148 -4.22 15.21 -6.98
N HIS A 149 -4.25 16.50 -7.34
CA HIS A 149 -5.43 17.14 -7.95
C HIS A 149 -5.30 17.41 -9.46
N ALA A 150 -4.19 17.00 -10.08
CA ALA A 150 -3.86 17.36 -11.47
C ALA A 150 -4.04 16.23 -12.51
N VAL A 151 -4.77 15.15 -12.17
CA VAL A 151 -5.08 14.08 -13.13
C VAL A 151 -6.58 13.77 -13.12
N ASP A 152 -7.27 14.54 -13.95
CA ASP A 152 -8.54 14.33 -14.67
C ASP A 152 -9.82 13.85 -13.95
N LEU A 153 -10.91 14.61 -14.16
CA LEU A 153 -11.92 14.24 -15.15
C LEU A 153 -12.90 15.41 -15.40
N GLU A 154 -12.77 16.05 -16.56
CA GLU A 154 -13.87 16.70 -17.27
C GLU A 154 -14.91 15.63 -17.67
N PRO A 155 -16.21 15.78 -17.32
CA PRO A 155 -17.28 15.04 -17.98
C PRO A 155 -17.93 15.95 -19.02
N GLY A 156 -17.39 15.91 -20.24
CA GLY A 156 -17.99 16.49 -21.44
C GLY A 156 -18.85 15.49 -22.21
N ILE A 157 -20.17 15.55 -21.96
CA ILE A 157 -21.27 15.47 -22.95
C ILE A 157 -21.37 14.25 -23.89
N TYR A 158 -22.37 13.41 -23.64
CA TYR A 158 -23.36 12.84 -24.58
C TYR A 158 -24.63 12.61 -23.71
N ALA A 159 -25.78 13.28 -23.81
CA ALA A 159 -26.65 13.69 -24.92
C ALA A 159 -27.27 12.50 -25.69
N ASP A 160 -28.45 12.08 -25.22
CA ASP A 160 -29.61 11.54 -25.97
C ASP A 160 -30.77 11.46 -24.93
N ASP A 161 -31.76 12.38 -24.95
CA ASP A 161 -33.03 12.33 -25.72
C ASP A 161 -33.90 11.12 -25.28
N GLU A 162 -35.13 11.20 -24.78
CA GLU A 162 -36.22 12.18 -24.85
C GLU A 162 -37.15 12.06 -23.63
N ASP A 163 -37.77 13.16 -23.20
CA ASP A 163 -39.21 13.17 -22.90
C ASP A 163 -39.73 14.62 -22.91
N ASP A 164 -40.48 14.92 -23.97
CA ASP A 164 -41.13 16.19 -24.33
C ASP A 164 -42.49 16.32 -23.60
N PRO A 165 -42.72 17.34 -22.76
CA PRO A 165 -44.07 17.71 -22.35
C PRO A 165 -44.67 18.74 -23.34
N ARG A 166 -45.27 18.24 -24.43
CA ARG A 166 -46.08 19.09 -25.30
C ARG A 166 -47.50 19.31 -24.77
N SER A 167 -47.88 20.59 -24.81
CA SER A 167 -49.23 21.17 -24.92
C SER A 167 -49.77 21.81 -23.63
N ILE A 168 -49.68 23.14 -23.49
CA ILE A 168 -50.58 24.17 -24.08
C ILE A 168 -52.03 24.01 -23.57
N ASN A 169 -52.43 24.93 -22.69
CA ASN A 169 -53.73 25.61 -22.70
C ASN A 169 -53.52 26.93 -21.92
N ALA A 170 -53.28 28.02 -22.64
CA ALA A 170 -54.27 28.97 -23.17
C ALA A 170 -54.62 30.05 -22.13
N ALA A 171 -54.00 31.23 -22.33
CA ALA A 171 -54.50 32.48 -21.80
C ALA A 171 -55.66 32.95 -22.69
N ASN A 172 -56.82 33.17 -22.07
CA ASN A 172 -57.71 34.30 -22.30
C ASN A 172 -58.56 34.51 -21.04
#